data_AF-A0A2T3Z1D6-F1
#
_entry.id   AF-A0A2T3Z1D6-F1
#
_cell.length_a   1.000
_cell.length_b   1.000
_cell.length_c   1.000
_cell.angle_alpha   90.00
_cell.angle_beta   90.00
_cell.angle_gamma   90.00
#
_symmetry.space_group_name_H-M   'P 1'
#
loop_
_entity.id
_entity.type
_entity.pdbx_description
1 polymer ?
#
loop_
_entity_poly.entity_id
_entity_poly.type
_entity_poly.pdbx_seq_one_letter_code
_entity_poly.pdbx_strand_id
1 'polypeptide(L)'
;MVEKRSRASKTLLVAKNGEAKYLVKLEHDSPLSTDSAELIRCLPKKPRILTGLDDDGKTTQFCLLSDSQKAEFLDALFKARPFYEPTLIRASVASKDPSSTTLYPTLGVDTTLPQFRLDKNKSENNISSNFFSSARPAQDEYPVWYFFYGTLADAGILSRIIGSSEEQNSITYKRASVQRGRLCTLNEKYWALVDAEQQSKVDGWAYLVKNQHEEDSLRVYETGIYEVVRCTMELMDEKQIFIQGLTFRLA
;
A
#
# COMPACT_ATOMS: atom_id res chain seq x y z
N MET A 1 -37.56 28.79 10.44
CA MET A 1 -36.26 28.40 11.02
C MET A 1 -35.57 27.53 9.99
N VAL A 2 -34.65 28.10 9.23
CA VAL A 2 -34.11 27.51 7.98
C VAL A 2 -32.99 26.53 8.33
N GLU A 3 -33.16 25.27 7.90
CA GLU A 3 -32.14 24.22 7.94
C GLU A 3 -30.90 24.64 7.14
N LYS A 4 -29.78 24.85 7.83
CA LYS A 4 -28.47 24.92 7.18
C LYS A 4 -28.00 23.50 6.86
N ARG A 5 -28.28 23.02 5.66
CA ARG A 5 -27.58 21.87 5.08
C ARG A 5 -26.14 22.30 4.77
N SER A 6 -25.21 21.86 5.63
CA SER A 6 -23.77 21.95 5.40
C SER A 6 -23.42 21.15 4.15
N ARG A 7 -22.96 21.86 3.11
CA ARG A 7 -22.52 21.29 1.84
C ARG A 7 -21.09 20.80 2.03
N ALA A 8 -20.91 19.51 2.33
CA ALA A 8 -19.59 18.90 2.34
C ALA A 8 -18.98 18.98 0.93
N SER A 9 -17.94 19.79 0.78
CA SER A 9 -17.15 19.89 -0.45
C SER A 9 -16.47 18.54 -0.72
N LYS A 10 -16.90 17.84 -1.78
CA LYS A 10 -16.21 16.67 -2.32
C LYS A 10 -14.83 17.11 -2.82
N THR A 11 -13.80 16.88 -2.01
CA THR A 11 -12.41 17.13 -2.42
C THR A 11 -11.95 15.94 -3.25
N LEU A 12 -11.72 16.17 -4.54
CA LEU A 12 -11.11 15.20 -5.45
C LEU A 12 -9.61 15.16 -5.15
N LEU A 13 -9.07 13.99 -4.82
CA LEU A 13 -7.63 13.83 -4.59
C LEU A 13 -7.03 13.01 -5.73
N VAL A 14 -5.90 13.49 -6.25
CA VAL A 14 -5.05 12.78 -7.21
C VAL A 14 -3.83 12.30 -6.43
N ALA A 15 -3.55 10.99 -6.46
CA ALA A 15 -2.44 10.39 -5.74
C ALA A 15 -1.11 11.03 -6.14
N LYS A 16 -0.23 11.34 -5.17
CA LYS A 16 1.16 11.66 -5.48
C LYS A 16 1.88 10.34 -5.78
N ASN A 17 2.15 10.08 -7.06
CA ASN A 17 3.01 8.97 -7.44
C ASN A 17 4.43 9.24 -6.90
N GLY A 18 4.89 8.46 -5.92
CA GLY A 18 6.32 8.13 -5.86
C GLY A 18 6.75 7.52 -7.21
N GLU A 19 8.01 7.67 -7.61
CA GLU A 19 8.50 7.28 -8.94
C GLU A 19 8.00 5.87 -9.31
N ALA A 20 7.02 5.80 -10.21
CA ALA A 20 6.33 4.54 -10.43
C ALA A 20 7.26 3.60 -11.18
N LYS A 21 7.27 2.34 -10.74
CA LYS A 21 8.04 1.27 -11.39
C LYS A 21 7.12 0.38 -12.20
N TYR A 22 7.61 -0.12 -13.32
CA TYR A 22 6.88 -0.99 -14.23
C TYR A 22 7.75 -2.19 -14.62
N LEU A 23 7.15 -3.36 -14.72
CA LEU A 23 7.72 -4.54 -15.35
C LEU A 23 7.12 -4.66 -16.75
N VAL A 24 7.99 -4.74 -17.76
CA VAL A 24 7.59 -5.08 -19.14
C VAL A 24 7.93 -6.53 -19.38
N LYS A 25 6.95 -7.36 -19.77
CA LYS A 25 7.22 -8.73 -20.24
C LYS A 25 7.97 -8.66 -21.57
N LEU A 26 9.13 -9.32 -21.65
CA LEU A 26 10.00 -9.27 -22.85
C LEU A 26 9.72 -10.41 -23.84
N GLU A 27 8.78 -11.30 -23.52
CA GLU A 27 8.46 -12.50 -24.29
C GLU A 27 7.04 -12.45 -24.86
N HIS A 28 6.88 -13.00 -26.07
CA HIS A 28 5.60 -13.19 -26.74
C HIS A 28 5.15 -14.64 -26.59
N ASP A 29 3.85 -14.88 -26.39
CA ASP A 29 3.25 -16.22 -26.35
C ASP A 29 3.09 -16.85 -27.76
N SER A 30 3.90 -16.42 -28.75
CA SER A 30 3.83 -16.89 -30.14
C SER A 30 5.22 -17.32 -30.64
N PRO A 31 5.34 -18.46 -31.36
CA PRO A 31 6.61 -19.08 -31.73
C PRO A 31 7.43 -18.35 -32.82
N LEU A 32 7.03 -17.15 -33.27
CA LEU A 32 7.82 -16.34 -34.20
C LEU A 32 8.79 -15.43 -33.43
N SER A 33 10.04 -15.89 -33.33
CA SER A 33 11.11 -15.42 -32.46
C SER A 33 11.75 -14.06 -32.78
N THR A 34 11.09 -13.17 -33.53
CA THR A 34 11.69 -11.86 -33.91
C THR A 34 11.27 -10.72 -32.98
N ASP A 35 10.22 -10.93 -32.18
CA ASP A 35 9.55 -9.86 -31.44
C ASP A 35 10.28 -9.46 -30.13
N SER A 36 10.92 -10.41 -29.45
CA SER A 36 11.67 -10.15 -28.22
C SER A 36 12.93 -9.31 -28.47
N ALA A 37 13.60 -9.51 -29.61
CA ALA A 37 14.79 -8.75 -29.98
C ALA A 37 14.47 -7.26 -30.22
N GLU A 38 13.31 -6.95 -30.81
CA GLU A 38 12.89 -5.57 -31.03
C GLU A 38 12.44 -4.86 -29.75
N LEU A 39 11.78 -5.59 -28.84
CA LEU A 39 11.48 -5.06 -27.51
C LEU A 39 12.76 -4.69 -26.77
N ILE A 40 13.77 -5.57 -26.80
CA ILE A 40 15.08 -5.32 -26.18
C ILE A 40 15.76 -4.09 -26.78
N ARG A 41 15.60 -3.83 -28.09
CA ARG A 41 16.15 -2.61 -28.74
C ARG A 41 15.47 -1.32 -28.29
N CYS A 42 14.23 -1.38 -27.83
CA CYS A 42 13.49 -0.23 -27.32
C CYS A 42 13.78 0.05 -25.83
N LEU A 43 14.47 -0.87 -25.13
CA LEU A 43 14.78 -0.71 -23.71
C LEU A 43 15.83 0.39 -23.44
N PRO A 44 15.90 0.91 -22.21
CA PRO A 44 16.94 1.87 -21.81
C PRO A 44 18.36 1.31 -22.01
N LYS A 45 19.35 2.20 -22.13
CA LYS A 45 20.78 1.83 -22.35
C LYS A 45 21.35 0.83 -21.33
N LYS A 46 20.80 0.78 -20.12
CA LYS A 46 21.14 -0.19 -19.07
C LYS A 46 19.85 -0.80 -18.51
N PRO A 47 19.27 -1.81 -19.18
CA PRO A 47 18.03 -2.42 -18.75
C PRO A 47 18.25 -3.28 -17.49
N ARG A 48 17.31 -3.22 -16.55
CA ARG A 48 17.28 -4.13 -15.39
C ARG A 48 16.37 -5.31 -15.72
N ILE A 49 16.95 -6.35 -16.30
CA ILE A 49 16.24 -7.57 -16.68
C ILE A 49 16.14 -8.48 -15.45
N LEU A 50 14.92 -8.93 -15.17
CA LEU A 50 14.57 -9.92 -14.17
C LEU A 50 14.15 -11.19 -14.88
N THR A 51 14.58 -12.33 -14.35
CA THR A 51 14.24 -13.66 -14.88
C THR A 51 13.46 -14.42 -13.82
N GLY A 52 12.35 -15.03 -14.22
CA GLY A 52 11.52 -15.88 -13.36
C GLY A 52 11.14 -17.17 -14.08
N LEU A 53 10.41 -18.03 -13.37
CA LEU A 53 9.73 -19.19 -13.94
C LEU A 53 8.23 -18.92 -13.88
N ASP A 54 7.49 -19.25 -14.93
CA ASP A 54 6.03 -19.30 -14.88
C ASP A 54 5.53 -20.59 -14.21
N ASP A 55 4.21 -20.72 -14.08
CA ASP A 55 3.56 -21.86 -13.44
C ASP A 55 3.85 -23.21 -14.16
N ASP A 56 4.23 -23.15 -15.44
CA ASP A 56 4.63 -24.30 -16.26
C ASP A 56 6.15 -24.59 -16.16
N GLY A 57 6.88 -23.85 -15.34
CA GLY A 57 8.33 -23.98 -15.16
C GLY A 57 9.15 -23.43 -16.34
N LYS A 58 8.54 -22.66 -17.23
CA LYS A 58 9.23 -22.02 -18.36
C LYS A 58 9.85 -20.70 -17.89
N THR A 59 11.06 -20.45 -18.36
CA THR A 59 11.76 -19.19 -18.07
C THR A 59 11.03 -18.03 -18.73
N THR A 60 10.75 -16.99 -17.95
CA THR A 60 10.18 -15.74 -18.42
C THR A 60 11.02 -14.54 -18.01
N GLN A 61 11.09 -13.54 -18.88
CA GLN A 61 11.89 -12.33 -18.67
C GLN A 61 11.04 -11.07 -18.59
N PHE A 62 11.37 -10.22 -17.62
CA PHE A 62 10.79 -8.89 -17.45
C PHE A 62 11.88 -7.82 -17.41
N CYS A 63 11.59 -6.60 -17.87
CA CYS A 63 12.46 -5.44 -17.62
C CYS A 63 11.79 -4.48 -16.64
N LEU A 64 12.50 -4.11 -15.58
CA LEU A 64 12.07 -3.07 -14.64
C LEU A 64 12.40 -1.67 -15.19
N LEU A 65 11.39 -0.82 -15.29
CA LEU A 65 11.44 0.56 -15.79
C LEU A 65 10.92 1.54 -14.75
N SER A 66 11.52 2.73 -14.65
CA SER A 66 10.89 3.89 -14.00
C SER A 66 9.79 4.50 -14.89
N ASP A 67 9.04 5.48 -14.36
CA ASP A 67 8.06 6.27 -15.12
C ASP A 67 8.67 6.91 -16.37
N SER A 68 9.85 7.52 -16.23
CA SER A 68 10.56 8.16 -17.36
C SER A 68 11.01 7.13 -18.40
N GLN A 69 11.60 6.02 -17.95
CA GLN A 69 12.05 4.94 -18.83
C GLN A 69 10.89 4.26 -19.55
N LYS A 70 9.73 4.14 -18.90
CA LYS A 70 8.50 3.64 -19.54
C LYS A 70 8.04 4.55 -20.67
N ALA A 71 8.05 5.87 -20.46
CA ALA A 71 7.65 6.82 -21.49
C ALA A 71 8.58 6.75 -22.71
N GLU A 72 9.89 6.69 -22.47
CA GLU A 72 10.89 6.50 -23.53
C GLU A 72 10.71 5.16 -24.27
N PHE A 73 10.50 4.08 -23.54
CA PHE A 73 10.25 2.74 -24.10
C PHE A 73 9.01 2.73 -24.99
N LEU A 74 7.89 3.31 -24.54
CA LEU A 74 6.65 3.36 -25.31
C LEU A 74 6.76 4.23 -26.56
N ASP A 75 7.46 5.36 -26.50
CA ASP A 75 7.72 6.21 -27.67
C ASP A 75 8.60 5.48 -28.70
N ALA A 76 9.67 4.82 -28.25
CA ALA A 76 10.52 4.00 -29.12
C ALA A 76 9.76 2.82 -29.75
N LEU A 77 8.93 2.16 -28.95
CA LEU A 77 8.12 1.02 -29.38
C LEU A 77 7.04 1.44 -30.37
N PHE A 78 6.35 2.55 -30.14
CA PHE A 78 5.34 3.06 -31.07
C PHE A 78 5.95 3.38 -32.44
N LYS A 79 7.17 3.93 -32.47
CA LYS A 79 7.92 4.19 -33.71
C LYS A 79 8.33 2.91 -34.43
N ALA A 80 8.72 1.88 -33.69
CA ALA A 80 9.09 0.59 -34.27
C ALA A 80 7.86 -0.24 -34.69
N ARG A 81 6.81 -0.22 -33.87
CA ARG A 81 5.59 -1.03 -33.99
C ARG A 81 4.35 -0.28 -33.46
N PRO A 82 3.64 0.45 -34.33
CA PRO A 82 2.46 1.23 -33.93
C PRO A 82 1.28 0.41 -33.40
N PHE A 83 1.21 -0.89 -33.75
CA PHE A 83 0.09 -1.78 -33.43
C PHE A 83 0.40 -2.78 -32.31
N TYR A 84 1.60 -2.76 -31.74
CA TYR A 84 1.98 -3.69 -30.69
C TYR A 84 1.80 -3.05 -29.31
N GLU A 85 0.99 -3.69 -28.47
CA GLU A 85 0.78 -3.29 -27.08
C GLU A 85 1.57 -4.21 -26.14
N PRO A 86 2.64 -3.72 -25.48
CA PRO A 86 3.42 -4.53 -24.54
C PRO A 86 2.64 -4.78 -23.26
N THR A 87 2.84 -5.97 -22.66
CA THR A 87 2.35 -6.24 -21.30
C THR A 87 3.17 -5.47 -20.27
N LEU A 88 2.57 -4.41 -19.73
CA LEU A 88 3.12 -3.54 -18.69
C LEU A 88 2.44 -3.81 -17.35
N ILE A 89 3.20 -4.26 -16.36
CA ILE A 89 2.73 -4.48 -14.99
C ILE A 89 3.30 -3.37 -14.12
N ARG A 90 2.45 -2.61 -13.44
CA ARG A 90 2.95 -1.62 -12.46
C ARG A 90 3.51 -2.36 -11.25
N ALA A 91 4.79 -2.19 -10.97
CA ALA A 91 5.54 -2.78 -9.86
C ALA A 91 5.83 -1.76 -8.74
N SER A 92 5.02 -0.70 -8.65
CA SER A 92 5.13 0.26 -7.56
C SER A 92 4.56 -0.38 -6.31
N VAL A 93 5.34 -0.45 -5.23
CA VAL A 93 4.97 -1.07 -3.95
C VAL A 93 4.67 0.03 -2.95
N ALA A 94 3.68 -0.17 -2.08
CA ALA A 94 3.38 0.79 -1.02
C ALA A 94 4.63 1.03 -0.14
N SER A 95 5.03 2.30 0.04
CA SER A 95 6.22 2.62 0.84
C SER A 95 5.99 2.31 2.31
N LYS A 96 7.01 1.80 3.00
CA LYS A 96 6.98 1.57 4.45
C LYS A 96 8.31 2.08 5.02
N ASP A 97 8.23 3.20 5.75
CA ASP A 97 9.38 3.81 6.42
C ASP A 97 9.01 4.43 7.80
N PRO A 98 8.39 3.66 8.73
CA PRO A 98 8.26 4.07 10.12
C PRO A 98 9.60 4.39 10.77
N SER A 99 9.74 5.64 11.20
CA SER A 99 10.88 6.11 11.99
C SER A 99 10.99 5.33 13.30
N SER A 100 12.23 4.92 13.64
CA SER A 100 12.54 4.26 14.91
C SER A 100 12.56 5.22 16.10
N THR A 101 12.62 6.53 15.84
CA THR A 101 12.82 7.58 16.87
C THR A 101 11.64 8.53 17.00
N THR A 102 10.73 8.55 16.02
CA THR A 102 9.57 9.43 15.99
C THR A 102 8.31 8.63 15.63
N LEU A 103 7.14 9.25 15.81
CA LEU A 103 5.87 8.67 15.39
C LEU A 103 5.66 8.69 13.87
N TYR A 104 6.62 9.19 13.09
CA TYR A 104 6.45 9.28 11.64
C TYR A 104 6.51 7.88 11.00
N PRO A 105 5.67 7.58 9.98
CA PRO A 105 4.40 8.23 9.68
C PRO A 105 3.28 7.63 10.55
N THR A 106 2.36 8.48 11.02
CA THR A 106 1.14 8.07 11.76
C THR A 106 -0.08 8.73 11.11
N LEU A 107 -1.16 7.97 10.94
CA LEU A 107 -2.42 8.45 10.37
C LEU A 107 -2.97 9.66 11.15
N GLY A 108 -3.20 10.76 10.43
CA GLY A 108 -3.71 12.04 10.92
C GLY A 108 -2.90 12.67 12.06
N VAL A 109 -1.59 12.41 12.10
CA VAL A 109 -0.63 13.07 12.99
C VAL A 109 0.48 13.71 12.15
N ASP A 110 0.57 15.02 12.22
CA ASP A 110 1.69 15.77 11.64
C ASP A 110 2.90 15.73 12.58
N THR A 111 3.78 14.76 12.36
CA THR A 111 4.96 14.53 13.21
C THR A 111 6.08 15.55 12.99
N THR A 112 5.92 16.50 12.07
CA THR A 112 6.83 17.63 11.93
C THR A 112 6.66 18.64 13.07
N LEU A 113 5.47 18.66 13.70
CA LEU A 113 5.15 19.60 14.76
C LEU A 113 5.78 19.17 16.12
N PRO A 114 6.36 20.10 16.89
CA PRO A 114 7.09 19.78 18.13
C PRO A 114 6.31 18.96 19.16
N GLN A 115 5.00 19.18 19.27
CA GLN A 115 4.14 18.50 20.25
C GLN A 115 3.94 17.00 19.97
N PHE A 116 4.27 16.52 18.76
CA PHE A 116 4.18 15.11 18.38
C PHE A 116 5.56 14.43 18.33
N ARG A 117 6.62 15.11 18.78
CA ARG A 117 7.92 14.47 19.00
C ARG A 117 7.85 13.59 20.24
N LEU A 118 8.41 12.39 20.16
CA LEU A 118 8.52 11.50 21.31
C LEU A 118 9.40 12.18 22.38
N ASP A 119 8.83 12.34 23.57
CA ASP A 119 9.52 12.88 24.73
C ASP A 119 10.10 11.70 25.52
N LYS A 120 11.40 11.43 25.35
CA LYS A 120 12.09 10.29 26.00
C LYS A 120 12.01 10.32 27.54
N ASN A 121 11.63 11.45 28.12
CA ASN A 121 11.61 11.69 29.56
C ASN A 121 10.20 11.61 30.19
N LYS A 122 9.14 11.39 29.41
CA LYS A 122 7.77 11.23 29.91
C LYS A 122 7.39 9.74 29.99
N SER A 123 8.12 9.00 30.82
CA SER A 123 7.73 7.63 31.19
C SER A 123 6.69 7.66 32.32
N GLU A 124 5.66 6.83 32.16
CA GLU A 124 4.92 6.10 33.21
C GLU A 124 3.71 6.68 33.97
N ASN A 125 3.48 8.00 34.11
CA ASN A 125 2.47 8.45 35.09
C ASN A 125 1.11 8.95 34.56
N ASN A 126 0.80 8.85 33.26
CA ASN A 126 -0.52 9.22 32.75
C ASN A 126 -1.08 8.15 31.79
N ILE A 127 -2.02 7.36 32.31
CA ILE A 127 -2.69 6.23 31.63
C ILE A 127 -3.45 6.69 30.36
N SER A 128 -3.72 7.99 30.20
CA SER A 128 -4.38 8.58 29.02
C SER A 128 -3.43 8.91 27.85
N SER A 129 -2.12 8.97 28.06
CA SER A 129 -1.11 9.38 27.05
C SER A 129 -0.25 8.22 26.52
N ASN A 130 -0.50 6.98 26.96
CA ASN A 130 0.31 5.81 26.60
C ASN A 130 0.20 5.35 25.14
N PHE A 131 -0.68 5.95 24.32
CA PHE A 131 -0.82 5.57 22.92
C PHE A 131 0.39 5.91 22.05
N PHE A 132 1.19 6.89 22.46
CA PHE A 132 2.32 7.40 21.68
C PHE A 132 3.69 7.20 22.36
N SER A 133 3.73 6.50 23.49
CA SER A 133 4.95 6.36 24.31
C SER A 133 6.01 5.45 23.69
N SER A 134 5.67 4.69 22.65
CA SER A 134 6.63 3.91 21.88
C SER A 134 6.37 4.10 20.38
N ALA A 135 7.44 4.29 19.59
CA ALA A 135 7.38 4.36 18.14
C ALA A 135 7.11 2.97 17.54
N ARG A 136 5.97 2.37 17.91
CA ARG A 136 5.55 1.02 17.51
C ARG A 136 4.29 1.07 16.64
N PRO A 137 4.13 0.16 15.68
CA PRO A 137 5.09 -0.90 15.31
C PRO A 137 6.39 -0.36 14.70
N ALA A 138 7.51 -1.08 14.87
CA ALA A 138 8.78 -0.79 14.21
C ALA A 138 8.81 -1.29 12.75
N GLN A 139 9.89 -0.97 12.01
CA GLN A 139 10.05 -1.35 10.60
C GLN A 139 9.86 -2.85 10.37
N ASP A 140 10.51 -3.69 11.18
CA ASP A 140 10.55 -5.15 10.99
C ASP A 140 9.90 -5.90 12.18
N GLU A 141 8.90 -5.29 12.83
CA GLU A 141 8.19 -5.89 13.95
C GLU A 141 7.08 -6.81 13.45
N TYR A 142 7.16 -8.10 13.80
CA TYR A 142 6.15 -9.12 13.50
C TYR A 142 5.93 -10.04 14.71
N PRO A 143 4.70 -10.56 14.91
CA PRO A 143 3.50 -10.26 14.11
C PRO A 143 2.98 -8.83 14.37
N VAL A 144 2.29 -8.25 13.39
CA VAL A 144 1.80 -6.86 13.45
C VAL A 144 0.36 -6.74 12.98
N TRP A 145 -0.43 -5.95 13.69
CA TRP A 145 -1.80 -5.67 13.31
C TRP A 145 -1.86 -4.73 12.11
N TYR A 146 -2.65 -5.08 11.11
CA TYR A 146 -3.00 -4.26 9.97
C TYR A 146 -4.49 -3.96 9.94
N PHE A 147 -4.85 -2.70 9.71
CA PHE A 147 -6.24 -2.29 9.51
C PHE A 147 -6.59 -2.23 8.03
N PHE A 148 -7.69 -2.88 7.65
CA PHE A 148 -8.25 -2.90 6.30
C PHE A 148 -9.69 -2.37 6.28
N TYR A 149 -10.00 -1.53 5.29
CA TYR A 149 -11.34 -0.98 5.05
C TYR A 149 -11.88 -1.30 3.64
N GLY A 150 -11.04 -1.88 2.78
CA GLY A 150 -11.33 -2.12 1.36
C GLY A 150 -11.35 -3.61 1.00
N THR A 151 -10.81 -3.96 -0.17
CA THR A 151 -10.82 -5.33 -0.70
C THR A 151 -10.02 -6.31 0.15
N LEU A 152 -8.98 -5.86 0.85
CA LEU A 152 -8.21 -6.68 1.81
C LEU A 152 -9.03 -7.16 3.02
N ALA A 153 -10.25 -6.62 3.24
CA ALA A 153 -11.18 -7.16 4.22
C ALA A 153 -11.87 -8.46 3.78
N ASP A 154 -11.76 -8.83 2.50
CA ASP A 154 -12.27 -10.09 1.97
C ASP A 154 -11.23 -11.21 2.18
N ALA A 155 -11.61 -12.28 2.88
CA ALA A 155 -10.72 -13.41 3.18
C ALA A 155 -10.23 -14.16 1.93
N GLY A 156 -11.06 -14.23 0.88
CA GLY A 156 -10.69 -14.86 -0.40
C GLY A 156 -9.64 -14.05 -1.16
N ILE A 157 -9.74 -12.72 -1.13
CA ILE A 157 -8.72 -11.83 -1.68
C ILE A 157 -7.44 -11.93 -0.85
N LEU A 158 -7.53 -11.80 0.48
CA LEU A 158 -6.35 -11.82 1.34
C LEU A 158 -5.57 -13.14 1.22
N SER A 159 -6.25 -14.29 1.28
CA SER A 159 -5.62 -15.62 1.17
C SER A 159 -4.82 -15.79 -0.12
N ARG A 160 -5.36 -15.30 -1.26
CA ARG A 160 -4.67 -15.30 -2.56
C ARG A 160 -3.44 -14.41 -2.55
N ILE A 161 -3.52 -13.23 -1.95
CA ILE A 161 -2.40 -12.27 -1.90
C ILE A 161 -1.24 -12.80 -1.07
N ILE A 162 -1.53 -13.34 0.12
CA ILE A 162 -0.49 -13.84 1.02
C ILE A 162 0.03 -15.23 0.65
N GLY A 163 -0.54 -15.86 -0.39
CA GLY A 163 -0.14 -17.19 -0.85
C GLY A 163 -0.48 -18.31 0.14
N SER A 164 -1.53 -18.13 0.95
CA SER A 164 -1.98 -19.19 1.87
C SER A 164 -2.66 -20.30 1.06
N SER A 165 -1.94 -21.40 0.85
CA SER A 165 -2.47 -22.62 0.22
C SER A 165 -3.46 -23.36 1.12
N GLU A 166 -3.49 -23.05 2.42
CA GLU A 166 -4.50 -23.59 3.34
C GLU A 166 -5.79 -22.77 3.22
N GLU A 167 -6.91 -23.51 3.11
CA GLU A 167 -8.28 -23.08 2.84
C GLU A 167 -8.63 -21.68 3.38
N GLN A 168 -9.47 -20.93 2.64
CA GLN A 168 -9.97 -19.60 3.00
C GLN A 168 -10.43 -19.43 4.47
N ASN A 169 -10.73 -20.54 5.15
CA ASN A 169 -11.16 -20.64 6.53
C ASN A 169 -10.09 -20.30 7.59
N SER A 170 -8.81 -20.14 7.22
CA SER A 170 -7.74 -19.82 8.19
C SER A 170 -7.59 -18.31 8.47
N ILE A 171 -8.17 -17.45 7.64
CA ILE A 171 -8.10 -15.99 7.82
C ILE A 171 -9.02 -15.58 8.95
N THR A 172 -8.44 -15.10 10.05
CA THR A 172 -9.18 -14.56 11.19
C THR A 172 -9.02 -13.04 11.26
N TYR A 173 -10.14 -12.33 11.20
CA TYR A 173 -10.19 -10.89 11.40
C TYR A 173 -10.78 -10.55 12.77
N LYS A 174 -10.39 -9.40 13.33
CA LYS A 174 -11.12 -8.74 14.41
C LYS A 174 -11.82 -7.50 13.90
N ARG A 175 -13.06 -7.24 14.31
CA ARG A 175 -13.75 -6.03 13.89
C ARG A 175 -13.10 -4.83 14.59
N ALA A 176 -12.80 -3.77 13.84
CA ALA A 176 -12.07 -2.63 14.38
C ALA A 176 -12.50 -1.29 13.75
N SER A 177 -12.21 -0.18 14.42
CA SER A 177 -12.26 1.16 13.83
C SER A 177 -10.92 1.86 14.00
N VAL A 178 -10.47 2.59 12.98
CA VAL A 178 -9.25 3.42 13.06
C VAL A 178 -9.62 4.87 13.32
N GLN A 179 -8.88 5.54 14.20
CA GLN A 179 -9.04 6.97 14.48
C GLN A 179 -8.19 7.83 13.56
N ARG A 180 -8.49 9.14 13.46
CA ARG A 180 -7.70 10.12 12.69
C ARG A 180 -7.65 9.86 11.18
N GLY A 181 -8.55 9.01 10.70
CA GLY A 181 -8.71 8.70 9.28
C GLY A 181 -10.10 9.05 8.78
N ARG A 182 -10.22 9.31 7.48
CA ARG A 182 -11.51 9.37 6.77
C ARG A 182 -11.37 8.76 5.39
N LEU A 183 -12.47 8.26 4.85
CA LEU A 183 -12.52 7.79 3.46
C LEU A 183 -12.83 8.94 2.50
N CYS A 184 -12.09 9.00 1.40
CA CYS A 184 -12.35 9.90 0.28
C CYS A 184 -12.45 9.13 -1.04
N THR A 185 -13.11 9.71 -2.04
CA THR A 185 -13.19 9.11 -3.37
C THR A 185 -11.95 9.45 -4.19
N LEU A 186 -11.18 8.43 -4.56
CA LEU A 186 -10.08 8.46 -5.51
C LEU A 186 -10.60 8.14 -6.92
N ASN A 187 -10.29 9.01 -7.89
CA ASN A 187 -10.69 8.86 -9.29
C ASN A 187 -12.18 8.52 -9.47
N GLU A 188 -13.04 9.14 -8.65
CA GLU A 188 -14.51 9.02 -8.69
C GLU A 188 -15.09 7.61 -8.43
N LYS A 189 -14.24 6.60 -8.21
CA LYS A 189 -14.63 5.19 -8.17
C LYS A 189 -14.16 4.45 -6.93
N TYR A 190 -13.00 4.79 -6.39
CA TYR A 190 -12.35 4.00 -5.33
C TYR A 190 -12.34 4.75 -4.01
N TRP A 191 -12.48 4.04 -2.89
CA TRP A 191 -12.30 4.63 -1.57
C TRP A 191 -10.83 4.58 -1.16
N ALA A 192 -10.30 5.71 -0.72
CA ALA A 192 -8.96 5.83 -0.19
C ALA A 192 -9.01 6.41 1.22
N LEU A 193 -8.22 5.84 2.13
CA LEU A 193 -8.04 6.36 3.48
C LEU A 193 -7.05 7.53 3.44
N VAL A 194 -7.45 8.65 4.02
CA VAL A 194 -6.63 9.85 4.15
C VAL A 194 -6.65 10.35 5.58
N ASP A 195 -5.66 11.19 5.91
CA ASP A 195 -5.56 11.86 7.19
C ASP A 195 -6.82 12.69 7.49
N ALA A 196 -7.22 12.67 8.76
CA ALA A 196 -8.35 13.41 9.28
C ALA A 196 -8.15 13.82 10.75
N GLU A 197 -9.11 14.58 11.27
CA GLU A 197 -9.10 15.04 12.66
C GLU A 197 -9.31 13.90 13.65
N GLN A 198 -8.94 14.11 14.92
CA GLN A 198 -8.94 13.10 15.99
C GLN A 198 -10.25 12.34 16.18
N GLN A 199 -11.37 13.04 16.04
CA GLN A 199 -12.73 12.50 16.16
C GLN A 199 -13.18 11.66 14.95
N SER A 200 -12.46 11.73 13.82
CA SER A 200 -12.80 10.98 12.63
C SER A 200 -12.47 9.51 12.83
N LYS A 201 -13.42 8.64 12.47
CA LYS A 201 -13.27 7.19 12.54
C LYS A 201 -13.64 6.54 11.21
N VAL A 202 -12.96 5.44 10.91
CA VAL A 202 -13.31 4.55 9.79
C VAL A 202 -13.42 3.13 10.33
N ASP A 203 -14.54 2.47 10.03
CA ASP A 203 -14.79 1.10 10.42
C ASP A 203 -14.18 0.12 9.41
N GLY A 204 -13.71 -1.02 9.90
CA GLY A 204 -13.03 -2.01 9.09
C GLY A 204 -12.67 -3.25 9.90
N TRP A 205 -11.54 -3.85 9.54
CA TRP A 205 -11.09 -5.11 10.10
C TRP A 205 -9.60 -5.02 10.43
N ALA A 206 -9.22 -5.58 11.57
CA ALA A 206 -7.84 -5.80 11.95
C ALA A 206 -7.44 -7.24 11.61
N TYR A 207 -6.32 -7.40 10.91
CA TYR A 207 -5.69 -8.67 10.59
C TYR A 207 -4.29 -8.72 11.19
N LEU A 208 -3.89 -9.87 11.74
CA LEU A 208 -2.57 -10.05 12.31
C LEU A 208 -1.62 -10.62 11.24
N VAL A 209 -0.83 -9.73 10.63
CA VAL A 209 0.20 -10.10 9.66
C VAL A 209 1.35 -10.79 10.40
N LYS A 210 1.70 -12.00 9.96
CA LYS A 210 2.58 -12.89 10.73
C LYS A 210 4.06 -12.66 10.47
N ASN A 211 4.41 -12.24 9.27
CA ASN A 211 5.79 -12.13 8.81
C ASN A 211 5.93 -11.10 7.69
N GLN A 212 7.18 -10.81 7.35
CA GLN A 212 7.55 -9.85 6.31
C GLN A 212 7.03 -10.24 4.92
N HIS A 213 7.02 -11.53 4.56
CA HIS A 213 6.56 -11.98 3.26
C HIS A 213 5.08 -11.68 3.03
N GLU A 214 4.22 -11.95 4.03
CA GLU A 214 2.81 -11.56 3.98
C GLU A 214 2.66 -10.05 3.79
N GLU A 215 3.43 -9.25 4.54
CA GLU A 215 3.40 -7.79 4.44
C GLU A 215 3.85 -7.28 3.07
N ASP A 216 4.92 -7.82 2.51
CA ASP A 216 5.43 -7.43 1.19
C ASP A 216 4.40 -7.73 0.10
N SER A 217 3.69 -8.87 0.17
CA SER A 217 2.57 -9.16 -0.72
C SER A 217 1.44 -8.14 -0.60
N LEU A 218 1.07 -7.73 0.61
CA LEU A 218 0.06 -6.69 0.83
C LEU A 218 0.49 -5.34 0.24
N ARG A 219 1.75 -4.96 0.44
CA ARG A 219 2.29 -3.71 -0.08
C ARG A 219 2.36 -3.69 -1.61
N VAL A 220 2.64 -4.83 -2.24
CA VAL A 220 2.57 -4.98 -3.69
C VAL A 220 1.13 -4.81 -4.17
N TYR A 221 0.17 -5.42 -3.49
CA TYR A 221 -1.25 -5.36 -3.85
C TYR A 221 -1.83 -3.93 -3.78
N GLU A 222 -1.55 -3.19 -2.70
CA GLU A 222 -2.04 -1.81 -2.54
C GLU A 222 -1.36 -0.85 -3.51
N THR A 223 -0.14 -1.18 -3.93
CA THR A 223 0.70 -0.42 -4.87
C THR A 223 1.25 0.89 -4.30
N GLY A 224 2.17 1.52 -5.04
CA GLY A 224 2.86 2.76 -4.65
C GLY A 224 2.02 4.04 -4.67
N ILE A 225 0.69 3.95 -4.79
CA ILE A 225 -0.21 5.09 -4.52
C ILE A 225 -0.55 5.20 -3.02
N TYR A 226 -0.28 4.15 -2.25
CA TYR A 226 -0.42 4.14 -0.81
C TYR A 226 0.94 4.09 -0.12
N GLU A 227 0.96 4.52 1.12
CA GLU A 227 2.04 4.29 2.06
C GLU A 227 1.52 3.57 3.31
N VAL A 228 2.39 2.78 3.92
CA VAL A 228 2.15 2.11 5.19
C VAL A 228 2.45 3.09 6.32
N VAL A 229 1.45 3.32 7.17
CA VAL A 229 1.55 4.24 8.31
C VAL A 229 1.07 3.59 9.59
N ARG A 230 1.59 4.07 10.73
CA ARG A 230 1.08 3.69 12.04
C ARG A 230 -0.34 4.21 12.24
N CYS A 231 -1.14 3.42 12.93
CA CYS A 231 -2.49 3.83 13.30
C CYS A 231 -2.92 3.19 14.63
N THR A 232 -3.92 3.80 15.26
CA THR A 232 -4.54 3.28 16.47
C THR A 232 -5.92 2.74 16.13
N MET A 233 -6.13 1.46 16.43
CA MET A 233 -7.36 0.74 16.15
C MET A 233 -8.11 0.47 17.45
N GLU A 234 -9.42 0.73 17.47
CA GLU A 234 -10.33 0.33 18.54
C GLU A 234 -11.01 -0.98 18.13
N LEU A 235 -10.79 -2.06 18.89
CA LEU A 235 -11.47 -3.33 18.66
C LEU A 235 -12.93 -3.22 19.06
N MET A 236 -13.85 -3.57 18.16
CA MET A 236 -15.29 -3.38 18.39
C MET A 236 -15.89 -4.44 19.31
N ASP A 237 -15.33 -5.65 19.29
CA ASP A 237 -15.81 -6.78 20.09
C ASP A 237 -15.37 -6.68 21.57
N GLU A 238 -14.41 -5.79 21.86
CA GLU A 238 -13.77 -5.64 23.15
C GLU A 238 -13.79 -4.16 23.57
N LYS A 239 -14.75 -3.76 24.42
CA LYS A 239 -14.93 -2.34 24.78
C LYS A 239 -13.64 -1.73 25.34
N GLN A 240 -13.23 -0.61 24.75
CA GLN A 240 -12.08 0.21 25.14
C GLN A 240 -10.70 -0.47 24.96
N ILE A 241 -10.61 -1.52 24.13
CA ILE A 241 -9.31 -2.07 23.75
C ILE A 241 -8.81 -1.37 22.49
N PHE A 242 -7.73 -0.63 22.67
CA PHE A 242 -7.04 0.07 21.61
C PHE A 242 -5.69 -0.59 21.35
N ILE A 243 -5.41 -0.90 20.09
CA ILE A 243 -4.16 -1.53 19.65
C ILE A 243 -3.42 -0.62 18.67
N GLN A 244 -2.09 -0.66 18.73
CA GLN A 244 -1.25 -0.05 17.71
C GLN A 244 -1.04 -1.02 16.56
N GLY A 245 -1.06 -0.50 15.35
CA GLY A 245 -0.78 -1.29 14.16
C GLY A 245 -0.48 -0.40 12.97
N LEU A 246 -0.60 -0.98 11.79
CA LEU A 246 -0.32 -0.35 10.51
C LEU A 246 -1.57 -0.28 9.65
N THR A 247 -1.60 0.62 8.68
CA THR A 247 -2.63 0.68 7.66
C THR A 247 -2.06 1.32 6.39
N PHE A 248 -2.80 1.22 5.29
CA PHE A 248 -2.49 1.87 4.03
C PHE A 248 -3.26 3.17 3.92
N ARG A 249 -2.56 4.31 3.84
CA ARG A 249 -3.16 5.60 3.52
C ARG A 249 -2.67 6.10 2.17
N LEU A 250 -3.48 6.91 1.49
CA LEU A 250 -3.10 7.54 0.24
C LEU A 250 -1.90 8.47 0.46
N ALA A 251 -0.85 8.32 -0.37
CA ALA A 251 0.37 9.12 -0.32
C ALA A 251 0.26 10.49 -1.03
#